data_AF-R7Z979-F1
#
_entry.id   AF-R7Z979-F1
#
_cell.length_a   1.000
_cell.length_b   1.000
_cell.length_c   1.000
_cell.angle_alpha   90.00
_cell.angle_beta   90.00
_cell.angle_gamma   90.00
#
_symmetry.space_group_name_H-M   'P 1'
#
loop_
_entity.id
_entity.type
_entity.pdbx_description
1 polymer ?
#
loop_
_entity_poly.entity_id
_entity_poly.type
_entity_poly.pdbx_seq_one_letter_code
_entity_poly.pdbx_strand_id
1 'polypeptide(L)'
;MTLVIIQLVVIQVVLPAAFIISLWKGSFHSKIQWIVQAMFTVFYTSWIFFSGPWNWFSYYWRFIWLMLLLLAVYKSWKKVKSFPMHTKFNRSQKWSLAINGGLLLIFGFYNVLLFSGYTTQHQAIELDFPLKNGTYYVGQGGNHVQINYHNAYPAQQYALDITKLNKVGVRAAGIYPKELDKYVIYGDELTSPCTGEVLEVRNHLPDLTPPNADSENAEGNYVKLNCEDVNVYIAHLQKDSVVVEEGDVLQKGQQIGLVGNSGNTSEPHLHIHAEKDGVGVPMRFNGRFLVRNSLIW
;
A
#
# COMPACT_ATOMS: atom_id res chain seq x y z
N MET A 1 7.63 17.18 0.57
CA MET A 1 8.00 15.99 1.38
C MET A 1 7.63 16.14 2.86
N THR A 2 8.07 17.18 3.57
CA THR A 2 7.81 17.37 5.02
C THR A 2 6.33 17.27 5.41
N LEU A 3 5.42 17.91 4.66
CA LEU A 3 3.98 17.85 4.93
C LEU A 3 3.42 16.41 4.83
N VAL A 4 3.86 15.63 3.85
CA VAL A 4 3.43 14.23 3.67
C VAL A 4 3.87 13.39 4.86
N ILE A 5 5.12 13.56 5.31
CA ILE A 5 5.63 12.86 6.50
C ILE A 5 4.83 13.24 7.75
N ILE A 6 4.52 14.53 7.94
CA ILE A 6 3.68 14.99 9.06
C ILE A 6 2.29 14.35 8.99
N GLN A 7 1.65 14.33 7.82
CA GLN A 7 0.35 13.67 7.63
C GLN A 7 0.42 12.17 7.96
N LEU A 8 1.48 11.48 7.52
CA LEU A 8 1.70 10.07 7.84
C LEU A 8 1.82 9.84 9.36
N VAL A 9 2.61 10.67 10.06
CA VAL A 9 2.73 10.57 11.53
C VAL A 9 1.40 10.86 12.22
N VAL A 10 0.66 11.87 11.77
CA VAL A 10 -0.65 12.20 12.35
C VAL A 10 -1.63 11.05 12.17
N ILE A 11 -1.73 10.49 10.97
CA ILE A 11 -2.68 9.43 10.64
C ILE A 11 -2.26 8.08 11.22
N GLN A 12 -0.98 7.72 11.22
CA GLN A 12 -0.54 6.39 11.66
C GLN A 12 -0.18 6.32 13.15
N VAL A 13 0.04 7.46 13.81
CA VAL A 13 0.53 7.51 15.20
C VAL A 13 -0.37 8.36 16.10
N VAL A 14 -0.55 9.63 15.77
CA VAL A 14 -1.24 10.57 16.69
C VAL A 14 -2.72 10.25 16.84
N LEU A 15 -3.44 10.11 15.73
CA LEU A 15 -4.87 9.81 15.73
C LEU A 15 -5.22 8.43 16.34
N PRO A 16 -4.55 7.31 15.99
CA PRO A 16 -4.87 6.02 16.64
C PRO A 16 -4.58 6.08 18.13
N ALA A 17 -3.48 6.70 18.57
CA ALA A 17 -3.22 6.92 19.98
C ALA A 17 -4.34 7.75 20.65
N ALA A 18 -4.73 8.87 20.05
CA ALA A 18 -5.76 9.75 20.60
C ALA A 18 -7.11 9.03 20.73
N PHE A 19 -7.55 8.31 19.70
CA PHE A 19 -8.83 7.59 19.72
C PHE A 19 -8.82 6.42 20.72
N ILE A 20 -7.74 5.64 20.78
CA ILE A 20 -7.59 4.52 21.73
C ILE A 20 -7.51 5.04 23.17
N ILE A 21 -6.74 6.09 23.43
CA ILE A 21 -6.64 6.71 24.76
C ILE A 21 -8.00 7.29 25.17
N SER A 22 -8.70 7.97 24.25
CA SER A 22 -10.04 8.50 24.48
C SER A 22 -11.04 7.38 24.81
N LEU A 23 -10.98 6.25 24.11
CA LEU A 23 -11.81 5.09 24.41
C LEU A 23 -11.50 4.48 25.78
N TRP A 24 -10.22 4.32 26.13
CA TRP A 24 -9.82 3.76 27.42
C TRP A 24 -10.20 4.69 28.59
N LYS A 25 -9.83 5.97 28.50
CA LYS A 25 -9.97 6.95 29.60
C LYS A 25 -11.32 7.67 29.61
N GLY A 26 -12.14 7.51 28.57
CA GLY A 26 -13.42 8.20 28.41
C GLY A 26 -14.40 7.96 29.56
N SER A 27 -15.15 9.02 29.89
CA SER A 27 -16.23 9.02 30.88
C SER A 27 -17.59 8.84 30.20
N PHE A 28 -18.00 7.59 30.03
CA PHE A 28 -19.28 7.23 29.42
C PHE A 28 -20.41 7.32 30.45
N HIS A 29 -21.63 7.60 29.99
CA HIS A 29 -22.81 7.63 30.87
C HIS A 29 -23.89 6.62 30.42
N SER A 30 -23.72 6.02 29.25
CA SER A 30 -24.59 4.99 28.70
C SER A 30 -23.79 4.04 27.81
N LYS A 31 -24.31 2.83 27.57
CA LYS A 31 -23.67 1.88 26.65
C LYS A 31 -23.64 2.41 25.22
N ILE A 32 -24.67 3.12 24.76
CA ILE A 32 -24.68 3.62 23.37
C ILE A 32 -23.54 4.60 23.07
N GLN A 33 -23.18 5.48 24.02
CA GLN A 33 -22.03 6.38 23.85
C GLN A 33 -20.73 5.60 23.68
N TRP A 34 -20.54 4.57 24.52
CA TRP A 34 -19.37 3.70 24.45
C TRP A 34 -19.35 2.89 23.15
N ILE A 35 -20.48 2.29 22.75
CA ILE A 35 -20.60 1.48 21.53
C ILE A 35 -20.21 2.31 20.30
N VAL A 36 -20.79 3.50 20.15
CA VAL A 36 -20.48 4.37 19.00
C VAL A 36 -19.01 4.76 18.99
N GLN A 37 -18.44 5.10 20.14
CA GLN A 37 -17.02 5.43 20.24
C GLN A 37 -16.09 4.24 19.94
N ALA A 38 -16.39 3.08 20.52
CA ALA A 38 -15.65 1.85 20.29
C ALA A 38 -15.70 1.45 18.82
N MET A 39 -16.88 1.48 18.19
CA MET A 39 -17.06 1.11 16.79
C MET A 39 -16.31 2.03 15.83
N PHE A 40 -16.36 3.37 16.00
CA PHE A 40 -15.56 4.23 15.11
C PHE A 40 -14.07 4.02 15.34
N THR A 41 -13.63 3.78 16.59
CA THR A 41 -12.20 3.52 16.89
C THR A 41 -11.76 2.22 16.23
N VAL A 42 -12.60 1.18 16.24
CA VAL A 42 -12.38 -0.09 15.53
C VAL A 42 -12.31 0.13 14.02
N PHE A 43 -13.27 0.85 13.42
CA PHE A 43 -13.28 1.09 11.97
C PHE A 43 -12.09 1.94 11.52
N TYR A 44 -11.73 2.96 12.30
CA TYR A 44 -10.52 3.74 12.06
C TYR A 44 -9.26 2.86 12.10
N THR A 45 -9.11 2.07 13.15
CA THR A 45 -7.95 1.19 13.34
C THR A 45 -7.87 0.13 12.24
N SER A 46 -9.01 -0.45 11.85
CA SER A 46 -9.12 -1.37 10.70
C SER A 46 -8.68 -0.68 9.42
N TRP A 47 -9.21 0.51 9.13
CA TRP A 47 -8.88 1.26 7.93
C TRP A 47 -7.38 1.53 7.82
N ILE A 48 -6.74 2.08 8.87
CA ILE A 48 -5.29 2.32 8.84
C ILE A 48 -4.48 1.02 8.81
N PHE A 49 -4.94 -0.05 9.46
CA PHE A 49 -4.23 -1.34 9.48
C PHE A 49 -4.06 -1.90 8.07
N PHE A 50 -5.10 -1.82 7.25
CA PHE A 50 -5.14 -2.38 5.90
C PHE A 50 -4.72 -1.39 4.80
N SER A 51 -4.89 -0.08 4.99
CA SER A 51 -4.57 0.93 3.96
C SER A 51 -3.33 1.78 4.24
N GLY A 52 -2.84 1.79 5.49
CA GLY A 52 -1.67 2.57 5.90
C GLY A 52 -0.41 2.11 5.18
N PRO A 53 0.46 3.02 4.70
CA PRO A 53 1.77 2.67 4.15
C PRO A 53 2.76 2.34 5.29
N TRP A 54 2.68 1.13 5.82
CA TRP A 54 3.44 0.72 7.02
C TRP A 54 4.95 0.53 6.76
N ASN A 55 5.35 0.38 5.50
CA ASN A 55 6.75 0.28 5.08
C ASN A 55 7.60 1.54 5.36
N TRP A 56 6.96 2.68 5.70
CA TRP A 56 7.64 3.93 6.07
C TRP A 56 8.21 3.95 7.50
N PHE A 57 7.60 3.23 8.44
CA PHE A 57 8.03 3.22 9.86
C PHE A 57 8.38 1.83 10.39
N SER A 58 7.50 0.86 10.15
CA SER A 58 7.72 -0.57 10.33
C SER A 58 6.39 -1.26 10.03
N TYR A 59 6.43 -2.28 9.16
CA TYR A 59 5.30 -3.16 8.91
C TYR A 59 4.66 -3.70 10.19
N TYR A 60 5.48 -3.99 11.21
CA TYR A 60 5.03 -4.65 12.43
C TYR A 60 4.29 -3.70 13.38
N TRP A 61 4.45 -2.39 13.26
CA TRP A 61 3.80 -1.42 14.16
C TRP A 61 2.28 -1.42 14.06
N ARG A 62 1.72 -1.84 12.92
CA ARG A 62 0.26 -1.99 12.75
C ARG A 62 -0.38 -2.93 13.78
N PHE A 63 0.36 -3.94 14.24
CA PHE A 63 -0.12 -4.90 15.24
C PHE A 63 -0.13 -4.33 16.66
N ILE A 64 0.73 -3.32 16.94
CA ILE A 64 0.74 -2.62 18.22
C ILE A 64 -0.60 -1.90 18.42
N TRP A 65 -1.10 -1.23 17.38
CA TRP A 65 -2.41 -0.55 17.44
C TRP A 65 -3.55 -1.52 17.69
N LEU A 66 -3.53 -2.71 17.05
CA LEU A 66 -4.52 -3.74 17.29
C LEU A 66 -4.50 -4.23 18.75
N MET A 67 -3.31 -4.49 19.31
CA MET A 67 -3.17 -4.90 20.71
C MET A 67 -3.65 -3.82 21.68
N LEU A 68 -3.27 -2.56 21.46
CA LEU A 68 -3.70 -1.43 22.28
C LEU A 68 -5.22 -1.20 22.20
N LEU A 69 -5.81 -1.36 21.02
CA LEU A 69 -7.25 -1.30 20.82
C LEU A 69 -7.97 -2.38 21.62
N LEU A 70 -7.52 -3.64 21.54
CA LEU A 70 -8.12 -4.74 22.29
C LEU A 70 -8.06 -4.48 23.81
N LEU A 71 -6.92 -3.99 24.30
CA LEU A 71 -6.77 -3.61 25.71
C LEU A 71 -7.72 -2.47 26.10
N ALA A 72 -7.82 -1.42 25.27
CA ALA A 72 -8.68 -0.27 25.52
C ALA A 72 -10.17 -0.66 25.51
N VAL A 73 -10.60 -1.48 24.55
CA VAL A 73 -11.97 -2.04 24.49
C VAL A 73 -12.26 -2.84 25.76
N TYR A 74 -11.37 -3.76 26.15
CA TYR A 74 -11.56 -4.58 27.35
C TYR A 74 -11.64 -3.74 28.63
N LYS A 75 -10.70 -2.81 28.84
CA LYS A 75 -10.63 -1.96 30.04
C LYS A 75 -11.81 -1.00 30.12
N SER A 76 -12.22 -0.40 29.00
CA SER A 76 -13.36 0.51 28.95
C SER A 76 -14.70 -0.23 29.07
N TRP A 77 -14.84 -1.40 28.45
CA TRP A 77 -16.02 -2.27 28.61
C TRP A 77 -16.30 -2.62 30.07
N LYS A 78 -15.26 -2.97 30.84
CA LYS A 78 -15.41 -3.25 32.28
C LYS A 78 -16.05 -2.11 33.06
N LYS A 79 -15.85 -0.86 32.64
CA LYS A 79 -16.43 0.34 33.28
C LYS A 79 -17.90 0.52 32.93
N VAL A 80 -18.31 0.14 31.71
CA VAL A 80 -19.64 0.45 31.17
C VAL A 80 -20.59 -0.74 31.10
N LYS A 81 -20.12 -1.97 31.33
CA LYS A 81 -20.93 -3.20 31.18
C LYS A 81 -22.23 -3.19 32.00
N SER A 82 -22.24 -2.51 33.14
CA SER A 82 -23.40 -2.35 34.03
C SER A 82 -24.25 -1.13 33.74
N PHE A 83 -23.83 -0.23 32.84
CA PHE A 83 -24.59 0.98 32.52
C PHE A 83 -25.88 0.65 31.75
N PRO A 84 -26.90 1.50 31.85
CA PRO A 84 -28.08 1.39 31.00
C PRO A 84 -27.73 1.60 29.53
N MET A 85 -28.56 1.07 28.63
CA MET A 85 -28.36 1.23 27.19
C MET A 85 -28.42 2.70 26.77
N HIS A 86 -29.37 3.44 27.34
CA HIS A 86 -29.62 4.86 27.05
C HIS A 86 -29.83 5.65 28.35
N THR A 87 -29.43 6.92 28.35
CA THR A 87 -29.69 7.89 29.42
C THR A 87 -30.09 9.23 28.80
N LYS A 88 -30.69 10.13 29.58
CA LYS A 88 -30.89 11.51 29.11
C LYS A 88 -29.52 12.18 28.92
N PHE A 89 -29.24 12.62 27.70
CA PHE A 89 -27.97 13.28 27.37
C PHE A 89 -28.05 14.79 27.55
N ASN A 90 -27.02 15.36 28.18
CA ASN A 90 -26.78 16.80 28.17
C ASN A 90 -26.28 17.27 26.78
N ARG A 91 -26.18 18.58 26.58
CA ARG A 91 -25.79 19.17 25.28
C ARG A 91 -24.41 18.68 24.79
N SER A 92 -23.42 18.61 25.69
CA SER A 92 -22.06 18.16 25.35
C SER A 92 -22.05 16.67 24.94
N GLN A 93 -22.78 15.84 25.66
CA GLN A 93 -22.95 14.41 25.38
C GLN A 93 -23.62 14.15 24.03
N LYS A 94 -24.63 14.96 23.66
CA LYS A 94 -25.25 14.91 22.32
C LYS A 94 -24.27 15.26 21.22
N TRP A 95 -23.47 16.31 21.41
CA TRP A 95 -22.42 16.70 20.46
C TRP A 95 -21.36 15.62 20.30
N SER A 96 -20.87 15.05 21.39
CA SER A 96 -19.90 13.95 21.34
C SER A 96 -20.46 12.74 20.60
N LEU A 97 -21.72 12.37 20.87
CA LEU A 97 -22.38 11.28 20.16
C LEU A 97 -22.52 11.57 18.67
N ALA A 98 -22.87 12.80 18.29
CA ALA A 98 -22.99 13.22 16.90
C ALA A 98 -21.63 13.17 16.17
N ILE A 99 -20.56 13.69 16.78
CA ILE A 99 -19.20 13.66 16.21
C ILE A 99 -18.73 12.21 16.03
N ASN A 100 -18.85 11.38 17.08
CA ASN A 100 -18.45 9.99 17.03
C ASN A 100 -19.29 9.19 16.02
N GLY A 101 -20.59 9.49 15.90
CA GLY A 101 -21.48 8.92 14.90
C GLY A 101 -21.08 9.32 13.48
N GLY A 102 -20.69 10.58 13.25
CA GLY A 102 -20.14 11.03 11.97
C GLY A 102 -18.85 10.31 11.60
N LEU A 103 -17.91 10.21 12.53
CA LEU A 103 -16.64 9.47 12.33
C LEU A 103 -16.89 7.98 12.06
N LEU A 104 -17.87 7.38 12.74
CA LEU A 104 -18.28 5.99 12.50
C LEU A 104 -18.73 5.80 11.04
N LEU A 105 -19.58 6.69 10.53
CA LEU A 105 -20.06 6.59 9.15
C LEU A 105 -18.93 6.80 8.13
N ILE A 106 -18.06 7.78 8.37
CA ILE A 106 -16.91 8.06 7.49
C ILE A 106 -15.98 6.85 7.43
N PHE A 107 -15.52 6.33 8.57
CA PHE A 107 -14.60 5.20 8.59
C PHE A 107 -15.26 3.88 8.21
N GLY A 108 -16.58 3.74 8.46
CA GLY A 108 -17.36 2.62 7.93
C GLY A 108 -17.35 2.61 6.40
N PHE A 109 -17.65 3.75 5.78
CA PHE A 109 -17.59 3.91 4.33
C PHE A 109 -16.17 3.68 3.78
N TYR A 110 -15.14 4.20 4.45
CA TYR A 110 -13.75 3.94 4.07
C TYR A 110 -13.35 2.47 4.15
N ASN A 111 -13.90 1.68 5.07
CA ASN A 111 -13.65 0.23 5.07
C ASN A 111 -14.37 -0.46 3.91
N VAL A 112 -15.58 -0.02 3.53
CA VAL A 112 -16.29 -0.58 2.36
C VAL A 112 -15.47 -0.38 1.07
N LEU A 113 -15.02 0.85 0.82
CA LEU A 113 -14.18 1.19 -0.33
C LEU A 113 -12.81 0.47 -0.31
N LEU A 114 -12.28 0.21 0.88
CA LEU A 114 -11.01 -0.51 1.07
C LEU A 114 -11.18 -1.97 0.65
N PHE A 115 -12.20 -2.64 1.18
CA PHE A 115 -12.41 -4.07 0.95
C PHE A 115 -12.99 -4.36 -0.44
N SER A 116 -13.67 -3.40 -1.09
CA SER A 116 -14.01 -3.55 -2.52
C SER A 116 -12.78 -3.67 -3.41
N GLY A 117 -11.63 -3.13 -2.98
CA GLY A 117 -10.36 -3.24 -3.69
C GLY A 117 -9.66 -4.60 -3.55
N TYR A 118 -10.17 -5.53 -2.73
CA TYR A 118 -9.51 -6.81 -2.44
C TYR A 118 -9.82 -7.90 -3.46
N THR A 119 -10.79 -7.66 -4.34
CA THR A 119 -11.24 -8.63 -5.34
C THR A 119 -11.47 -7.94 -6.67
N THR A 120 -11.40 -8.71 -7.75
CA THR A 120 -11.81 -8.31 -9.08
C THR A 120 -12.55 -9.45 -9.75
N GLN A 121 -13.46 -9.10 -10.65
CA GLN A 121 -14.18 -10.05 -11.51
C GLN A 121 -13.47 -10.23 -12.87
N HIS A 122 -12.47 -9.40 -13.16
CA HIS A 122 -11.71 -9.49 -14.40
C HIS A 122 -10.79 -10.71 -14.35
N GLN A 123 -10.62 -11.36 -15.50
CA GLN A 123 -9.70 -12.48 -15.63
C GLN A 123 -8.27 -11.99 -15.40
N ALA A 124 -7.58 -12.63 -14.47
CA ALA A 124 -6.20 -12.29 -14.15
C ALA A 124 -5.22 -13.13 -14.98
N ILE A 125 -4.08 -12.54 -15.35
CA ILE A 125 -2.91 -13.25 -15.86
C ILE A 125 -2.07 -13.78 -14.69
N GLU A 126 -1.59 -15.01 -14.78
CA GLU A 126 -0.67 -15.60 -13.79
C GLU A 126 0.77 -15.34 -14.23
N LEU A 127 1.55 -14.72 -13.35
CA LEU A 127 2.92 -14.30 -13.60
C LEU A 127 3.85 -14.83 -12.50
N ASP A 128 5.10 -15.10 -12.85
CA ASP A 128 6.14 -15.33 -11.86
C ASP A 128 6.52 -14.01 -11.19
N PHE A 129 6.79 -14.09 -9.89
CA PHE A 129 7.21 -12.91 -9.15
C PHE A 129 8.63 -12.51 -9.57
N PRO A 130 8.86 -11.29 -10.09
CA PRO A 130 10.08 -10.94 -10.81
C PRO A 130 11.30 -10.70 -9.90
N LEU A 131 11.10 -10.72 -8.58
CA LEU A 131 12.10 -10.41 -7.56
C LEU A 131 12.38 -11.64 -6.69
N LYS A 132 13.63 -11.83 -6.26
CA LYS A 132 14.07 -13.03 -5.51
C LYS A 132 14.84 -12.64 -4.25
N ASN A 133 14.85 -13.54 -3.26
CA ASN A 133 15.67 -13.42 -2.04
C ASN A 133 15.37 -12.16 -1.22
N GLY A 134 14.15 -12.06 -0.68
CA GLY A 134 13.77 -10.93 0.15
C GLY A 134 12.38 -11.05 0.75
N THR A 135 11.98 -10.03 1.51
CA THR A 135 10.59 -9.83 1.90
C THR A 135 10.09 -8.59 1.19
N TYR A 136 9.26 -8.79 0.19
CA TYR A 136 8.72 -7.72 -0.64
C TYR A 136 7.35 -7.28 -0.12
N TYR A 137 7.09 -5.99 -0.23
CA TYR A 137 5.93 -5.31 0.29
C TYR A 137 5.25 -4.51 -0.81
N VAL A 138 3.96 -4.76 -0.99
CA VAL A 138 3.13 -4.05 -1.95
C VAL A 138 2.68 -2.72 -1.35
N GLY A 139 3.23 -1.62 -1.85
CA GLY A 139 2.88 -0.26 -1.46
C GLY A 139 1.63 0.26 -2.17
N GLN A 140 1.49 -0.05 -3.45
CA GLN A 140 0.27 0.14 -4.24
C GLN A 140 -0.16 -1.21 -4.80
N GLY A 141 -1.43 -1.56 -4.61
CA GLY A 141 -1.99 -2.79 -5.18
C GLY A 141 -3.44 -3.00 -4.77
N GLY A 142 -4.17 -3.74 -5.59
CA GLY A 142 -5.62 -3.93 -5.45
C GLY A 142 -6.43 -3.14 -6.47
N ASN A 143 -7.74 -3.34 -6.43
CA ASN A 143 -8.73 -2.91 -7.42
C ASN A 143 -9.51 -1.64 -7.00
N HIS A 144 -8.90 -0.77 -6.20
CA HIS A 144 -9.57 0.46 -5.78
C HIS A 144 -8.59 1.58 -5.45
N VAL A 145 -8.94 2.81 -5.84
CA VAL A 145 -8.11 4.02 -5.67
C VAL A 145 -7.70 4.29 -4.22
N GLN A 146 -8.45 3.79 -3.24
CA GLN A 146 -8.13 3.96 -1.83
C GLN A 146 -6.89 3.20 -1.36
N ILE A 147 -6.53 2.09 -2.03
CA ILE A 147 -5.34 1.28 -1.74
C ILE A 147 -4.34 1.24 -2.89
N ASN A 148 -4.77 1.64 -4.08
CA ASN A 148 -3.97 1.64 -5.28
C ASN A 148 -4.40 2.78 -6.20
N TYR A 149 -3.67 3.89 -6.17
CA TYR A 149 -4.02 5.08 -6.96
C TYR A 149 -3.99 4.80 -8.47
N HIS A 150 -3.26 3.78 -8.93
CA HIS A 150 -3.16 3.41 -10.33
C HIS A 150 -4.50 3.03 -10.96
N ASN A 151 -5.49 2.64 -10.16
CA ASN A 151 -6.86 2.41 -10.64
C ASN A 151 -7.53 3.65 -11.25
N ALA A 152 -6.98 4.85 -11.04
CA ALA A 152 -7.43 6.07 -11.70
C ALA A 152 -7.00 6.16 -13.18
N TYR A 153 -6.07 5.31 -13.63
CA TYR A 153 -5.51 5.31 -14.97
C TYR A 153 -5.83 3.99 -15.68
N PRO A 154 -6.59 3.98 -16.79
CA PRO A 154 -7.08 2.74 -17.42
C PRO A 154 -6.01 1.68 -17.70
N ALA A 155 -4.88 2.03 -18.31
CA ALA A 155 -3.79 1.11 -18.64
C ALA A 155 -3.10 0.53 -17.39
N GLN A 156 -3.01 1.30 -16.31
CA GLN A 156 -2.33 0.91 -15.07
C GLN A 156 -3.30 0.40 -14.01
N GLN A 157 -4.57 0.14 -14.37
CA GLN A 157 -5.47 -0.55 -13.45
C GLN A 157 -4.78 -1.85 -12.99
N TYR A 158 -4.81 -2.11 -11.68
CA TYR A 158 -4.12 -3.24 -11.04
C TYR A 158 -2.59 -3.21 -11.00
N ALA A 159 -1.94 -2.12 -11.41
CA ALA A 159 -0.49 -1.96 -11.25
C ALA A 159 -0.05 -2.15 -9.80
N LEU A 160 1.16 -2.65 -9.62
CA LEU A 160 1.79 -2.87 -8.34
C LEU A 160 3.04 -2.02 -8.21
N ASP A 161 3.13 -1.26 -7.12
CA ASP A 161 4.38 -0.67 -6.67
C ASP A 161 4.91 -1.48 -5.49
N ILE A 162 6.07 -2.10 -5.68
CA ILE A 162 6.64 -3.09 -4.77
C ILE A 162 7.97 -2.55 -4.22
N THR A 163 8.10 -2.58 -2.90
CA THR A 163 9.34 -2.25 -2.17
C THR A 163 9.87 -3.49 -1.45
N LYS A 164 11.12 -3.47 -0.99
CA LYS A 164 11.71 -4.53 -0.16
C LYS A 164 11.80 -4.06 1.27
N LEU A 165 11.48 -4.94 2.22
CA LEU A 165 11.61 -4.65 3.64
C LEU A 165 12.91 -5.26 4.18
N ASN A 166 13.56 -4.55 5.09
CA ASN A 166 14.58 -5.14 5.94
C ASN A 166 13.95 -5.93 7.11
N LYS A 167 14.80 -6.51 7.96
CA LYS A 167 14.38 -7.36 9.10
C LYS A 167 13.48 -6.65 10.13
N VAL A 168 13.51 -5.32 10.20
CA VAL A 168 12.64 -4.55 11.11
C VAL A 168 11.38 -4.03 10.43
N GLY A 169 11.14 -4.42 9.18
CA GLY A 169 9.93 -4.13 8.43
C GLY A 169 9.90 -2.73 7.81
N VAL A 170 11.05 -2.09 7.59
CA VAL A 170 11.14 -0.79 6.89
C VAL A 170 11.79 -0.92 5.52
N ARG A 171 11.37 -0.06 4.60
CA ARG A 171 11.86 -0.07 3.21
C ARG A 171 13.21 0.62 2.99
N ALA A 172 13.66 1.43 3.95
CA ALA A 172 14.87 2.25 3.79
C ALA A 172 15.57 2.53 5.14
N ALA A 173 16.86 2.81 5.09
CA ALA A 173 17.65 3.34 6.21
C ALA A 173 17.36 4.85 6.39
N GLY A 174 16.24 5.15 7.03
CA GLY A 174 15.70 6.51 7.21
C GLY A 174 14.26 6.62 6.70
N ILE A 175 13.62 7.77 6.96
CA ILE A 175 12.22 7.97 6.55
C ILE A 175 12.10 8.20 5.04
N TYR A 176 12.94 9.08 4.49
CA TYR A 176 12.96 9.40 3.06
C TYR A 176 14.37 9.90 2.66
N PRO A 177 15.36 8.99 2.61
CA PRO A 177 16.75 9.36 2.31
C PRO A 177 16.91 9.86 0.87
N LYS A 178 17.96 10.66 0.63
CA LYS A 178 18.32 11.10 -0.72
C LYS A 178 19.13 10.04 -1.46
N GLU A 179 19.92 9.27 -0.71
CA GLU A 179 20.81 8.26 -1.23
C GLU A 179 20.01 7.01 -1.60
N LEU A 180 20.09 6.59 -2.87
CA LEU A 180 19.29 5.51 -3.43
C LEU A 180 19.62 4.15 -2.79
N ASP A 181 20.91 3.92 -2.47
CA ASP A 181 21.43 2.72 -1.82
C ASP A 181 20.92 2.51 -0.38
N LYS A 182 20.30 3.53 0.23
CA LYS A 182 19.62 3.39 1.52
C LYS A 182 18.24 2.75 1.40
N TYR A 183 17.67 2.66 0.20
CA TYR A 183 16.44 1.91 -0.05
C TYR A 183 16.79 0.44 -0.29
N VAL A 184 16.16 -0.45 0.46
CA VAL A 184 16.55 -1.87 0.52
C VAL A 184 16.38 -2.57 -0.84
N ILE A 185 15.49 -2.08 -1.69
CA ILE A 185 15.20 -2.65 -3.02
C ILE A 185 16.11 -2.11 -4.12
N TYR A 186 16.80 -0.98 -3.93
CA TYR A 186 17.59 -0.38 -5.01
C TYR A 186 18.71 -1.33 -5.42
N GLY A 187 18.82 -1.60 -6.73
CA GLY A 187 19.77 -2.55 -7.29
C GLY A 187 19.38 -4.03 -7.15
N ASP A 188 18.18 -4.36 -6.67
CA ASP A 188 17.69 -5.74 -6.69
C ASP A 188 17.55 -6.24 -8.14
N GLU A 189 17.95 -7.48 -8.38
CA GLU A 189 17.81 -8.13 -9.68
C GLU A 189 16.35 -8.38 -10.05
N LEU A 190 15.98 -7.97 -11.27
CA LEU A 190 14.68 -8.22 -11.88
C LEU A 190 14.80 -9.32 -12.92
N THR A 191 13.83 -10.23 -12.87
CA THR A 191 13.71 -11.35 -13.80
C THR A 191 12.37 -11.32 -14.53
N SER A 192 12.32 -11.97 -15.71
CA SER A 192 11.12 -12.03 -16.53
C SER A 192 9.99 -12.75 -15.80
N PRO A 193 8.81 -12.13 -15.63
CA PRO A 193 7.65 -12.74 -15.00
C PRO A 193 6.97 -13.80 -15.88
N CYS A 194 7.31 -13.86 -17.17
CA CYS A 194 6.73 -14.80 -18.13
C CYS A 194 7.76 -15.27 -19.15
N THR A 195 7.42 -16.31 -19.90
CA THR A 195 8.11 -16.61 -21.16
C THR A 195 7.40 -15.82 -22.25
N GLY A 196 8.14 -15.00 -22.99
CA GLY A 196 7.55 -14.00 -23.90
C GLY A 196 8.57 -13.21 -24.70
N GLU A 197 8.09 -12.38 -25.61
CA GLU A 197 8.91 -11.51 -26.46
C GLU A 197 9.06 -10.12 -25.84
N VAL A 198 10.25 -9.54 -25.93
CA VAL A 198 10.51 -8.14 -25.58
C VAL A 198 9.99 -7.24 -26.71
N LEU A 199 8.98 -6.43 -26.41
CA LEU A 199 8.36 -5.53 -27.36
C LEU A 199 9.03 -4.15 -27.43
N GLU A 200 9.50 -3.66 -26.29
CA GLU A 200 10.04 -2.30 -26.17
C GLU A 200 11.01 -2.19 -24.98
N VAL A 201 12.09 -1.43 -25.15
CA VAL A 201 13.10 -1.19 -24.10
C VAL A 201 13.51 0.28 -24.02
N ARG A 202 13.64 0.79 -22.80
CA ARG A 202 14.37 2.05 -22.52
C ARG A 202 15.35 1.84 -21.37
N ASN A 203 16.61 2.26 -21.54
CA ASN A 203 17.69 1.94 -20.59
C ASN A 203 18.55 3.13 -20.10
N HIS A 204 18.53 4.28 -20.79
CA HIS A 204 19.56 5.31 -20.58
C HIS A 204 19.15 6.50 -19.70
N LEU A 205 17.92 6.55 -19.19
CA LEU A 205 17.47 7.64 -18.32
C LEU A 205 18.14 7.55 -16.94
N PRO A 206 18.58 8.68 -16.35
CA PRO A 206 19.24 8.65 -15.06
C PRO A 206 18.27 8.26 -13.94
N ASP A 207 18.79 7.61 -12.91
CA ASP A 207 18.09 7.56 -11.62
C ASP A 207 18.06 8.95 -11.00
N LEU A 208 16.90 9.34 -10.48
CA LEU A 208 16.70 10.65 -9.88
C LEU A 208 16.80 10.57 -8.35
N THR A 209 17.41 11.57 -7.71
CA THR A 209 17.43 11.68 -6.25
C THR A 209 16.04 12.02 -5.73
N PRO A 210 15.42 11.24 -4.82
CA PRO A 210 14.13 11.58 -4.23
C PRO A 210 14.15 12.98 -3.56
N PRO A 211 13.12 13.82 -3.76
CA PRO A 211 11.84 13.56 -4.43
C PRO A 211 11.80 13.96 -5.91
N ASN A 212 12.95 14.16 -6.57
CA ASN A 212 12.96 14.51 -7.99
C ASN A 212 12.39 13.36 -8.81
N ALA A 213 11.55 13.69 -9.79
CA ALA A 213 10.85 12.76 -10.66
C ALA A 213 10.75 13.38 -12.06
N ASP A 214 10.64 12.54 -13.08
CA ASP A 214 10.49 12.95 -14.48
C ASP A 214 9.09 12.55 -14.98
N SER A 215 8.16 13.51 -14.95
CA SER A 215 6.79 13.30 -15.43
C SER A 215 6.67 13.25 -16.94
N GLU A 216 7.67 13.72 -17.69
CA GLU A 216 7.67 13.65 -19.16
C GLU A 216 8.01 12.23 -19.61
N ASN A 217 8.87 11.53 -18.86
CA ASN A 217 9.22 10.13 -19.09
C ASN A 217 8.71 9.25 -17.93
N ALA A 218 7.39 9.09 -17.83
CA ALA A 218 6.74 8.51 -16.66
C ALA A 218 7.27 7.13 -16.26
N GLU A 219 7.49 6.23 -17.22
CA GLU A 219 7.99 4.87 -17.00
C GLU A 219 9.49 4.84 -16.62
N GLY A 220 10.24 5.90 -16.93
CA GLY A 220 11.69 5.89 -16.80
C GLY A 220 12.32 4.86 -17.74
N ASN A 221 13.28 4.10 -17.24
CA ASN A 221 13.78 2.90 -17.92
C ASN A 221 12.81 1.74 -17.66
N TYR A 222 12.49 0.99 -18.70
CA TYR A 222 11.53 -0.12 -18.61
C TYR A 222 11.80 -1.18 -19.66
N VAL A 223 11.17 -2.32 -19.43
CA VAL A 223 10.99 -3.38 -20.41
C VAL A 223 9.51 -3.70 -20.53
N LYS A 224 9.02 -3.74 -21.78
CA LYS A 224 7.67 -4.17 -22.13
C LYS A 224 7.74 -5.56 -22.75
N LEU A 225 6.99 -6.50 -22.20
CA LEU A 225 6.97 -7.91 -22.62
C LEU A 225 5.58 -8.29 -23.14
N ASN A 226 5.52 -9.12 -24.17
CA ASN A 226 4.30 -9.84 -24.53
C ASN A 226 4.23 -11.16 -23.74
N CYS A 227 3.28 -11.27 -22.81
CA CYS A 227 2.99 -12.46 -22.03
C CYS A 227 1.56 -12.95 -22.37
N GLU A 228 1.42 -14.01 -23.16
CA GLU A 228 0.11 -14.60 -23.49
C GLU A 228 -0.92 -13.58 -24.02
N ASP A 229 -0.52 -12.76 -25.00
CA ASP A 229 -1.35 -11.69 -25.60
C ASP A 229 -1.73 -10.55 -24.62
N VAL A 230 -0.91 -10.34 -23.59
CA VAL A 230 -1.00 -9.24 -22.62
C VAL A 230 0.36 -8.56 -22.53
N ASN A 231 0.38 -7.23 -22.60
CA ASN A 231 1.61 -6.46 -22.45
C ASN A 231 1.91 -6.27 -20.97
N VAL A 232 3.08 -6.71 -20.52
CA VAL A 232 3.57 -6.52 -19.15
C VAL A 232 4.70 -5.48 -19.15
N TYR A 233 4.53 -4.42 -18.37
CA TYR A 233 5.52 -3.37 -18.20
C TYR A 233 6.24 -3.55 -16.87
N ILE A 234 7.57 -3.47 -16.91
CA ILE A 234 8.45 -3.48 -15.73
C ILE A 234 9.24 -2.18 -15.79
N ALA A 235 8.99 -1.25 -14.87
CA ALA A 235 9.41 0.14 -15.00
C ALA A 235 10.26 0.64 -13.82
N HIS A 236 10.79 1.87 -13.97
CA HIS A 236 11.72 2.52 -13.05
C HIS A 236 13.06 1.79 -12.88
N LEU A 237 13.55 1.13 -13.93
CA LEU A 237 14.80 0.37 -13.90
C LEU A 237 16.01 1.30 -13.72
N GLN A 238 17.08 0.73 -13.16
CA GLN A 238 18.34 1.43 -12.94
C GLN A 238 18.97 1.80 -14.28
N LYS A 239 19.58 2.99 -14.34
CA LYS A 239 20.28 3.47 -15.54
C LYS A 239 21.30 2.43 -16.02
N ASP A 240 21.26 2.15 -17.32
CA ASP A 240 22.19 1.28 -18.04
C ASP A 240 22.22 -0.17 -17.49
N SER A 241 21.15 -0.62 -16.82
CA SER A 241 21.06 -1.94 -16.19
C SER A 241 20.26 -2.98 -17.00
N VAL A 242 19.47 -2.55 -17.99
CA VAL A 242 18.69 -3.48 -18.82
C VAL A 242 19.66 -4.30 -19.68
N VAL A 243 19.51 -5.63 -19.64
CA VAL A 243 20.40 -6.60 -20.33
C VAL A 243 19.75 -7.33 -21.51
N VAL A 244 18.54 -6.89 -21.90
CA VAL A 244 17.75 -7.46 -23.01
C VAL A 244 17.50 -6.40 -24.07
N GLU A 245 17.23 -6.84 -25.29
CA GLU A 245 16.96 -6.00 -26.46
C GLU A 245 15.55 -6.26 -27.03
N GLU A 246 15.02 -5.31 -27.80
CA GLU A 246 13.76 -5.51 -28.52
C GLU A 246 13.86 -6.70 -29.48
N GLY A 247 12.83 -7.56 -29.46
CA GLY A 247 12.79 -8.80 -30.24
C GLY A 247 13.38 -10.03 -29.53
N ASP A 248 14.01 -9.86 -28.36
CA ASP A 248 14.48 -11.00 -27.56
C ASP A 248 13.30 -11.87 -27.09
N VAL A 249 13.47 -13.20 -27.13
CA VAL A 249 12.53 -14.15 -26.53
C VAL A 249 13.09 -14.60 -25.18
N LEU A 250 12.45 -14.16 -24.10
CA LEU A 250 12.87 -14.46 -22.74
C LEU A 250 12.19 -15.72 -22.22
N GLN A 251 12.92 -16.48 -21.42
CA GLN A 251 12.31 -17.48 -20.55
C GLN A 251 11.92 -16.84 -19.22
N LYS A 252 10.83 -17.33 -18.63
CA LYS A 252 10.45 -17.04 -17.26
C LYS A 252 11.65 -17.20 -16.30
N GLY A 253 11.90 -16.18 -15.48
CA GLY A 253 13.02 -16.15 -14.54
C GLY A 253 14.38 -15.74 -15.12
N GLN A 254 14.47 -15.45 -16.42
CA GLN A 254 15.66 -14.85 -17.05
C GLN A 254 15.85 -13.41 -16.60
N GLN A 255 17.09 -12.98 -16.37
CA GLN A 255 17.40 -11.62 -15.92
C GLN A 255 17.01 -10.56 -16.98
N ILE A 256 16.46 -9.44 -16.52
CA ILE A 256 16.06 -8.30 -17.35
C ILE A 256 16.86 -7.05 -17.00
N GLY A 257 17.13 -6.81 -15.72
CA GLY A 257 17.87 -5.64 -15.26
C GLY A 257 17.82 -5.49 -13.75
N LEU A 258 17.98 -4.27 -13.25
CA LEU A 258 18.01 -3.95 -11.82
C LEU A 258 16.95 -2.90 -11.46
N VAL A 259 16.40 -2.99 -10.24
CA VAL A 259 15.47 -1.96 -9.71
C VAL A 259 16.22 -0.63 -9.55
N GLY A 260 15.67 0.44 -10.12
CA GLY A 260 16.24 1.78 -10.07
C GLY A 260 15.31 2.80 -9.43
N ASN A 261 15.45 4.04 -9.90
CA ASN A 261 14.62 5.18 -9.56
C ASN A 261 14.55 6.20 -10.72
N SER A 262 14.45 5.72 -11.96
CA SER A 262 14.27 6.54 -13.16
C SER A 262 12.79 6.82 -13.43
N GLY A 263 12.49 7.95 -14.09
CA GLY A 263 11.12 8.32 -14.49
C GLY A 263 10.28 9.00 -13.40
N ASN A 264 8.96 8.88 -13.48
CA ASN A 264 8.02 9.53 -12.56
C ASN A 264 7.78 8.70 -11.29
N THR A 265 8.84 8.49 -10.52
CA THR A 265 8.82 7.71 -9.29
C THR A 265 9.12 8.58 -8.07
N SER A 266 8.51 8.24 -6.93
CA SER A 266 8.77 8.94 -5.67
C SER A 266 9.96 8.36 -4.90
N GLU A 267 10.35 7.11 -5.13
CA GLU A 267 11.44 6.41 -4.42
C GLU A 267 11.75 5.08 -5.11
N PRO A 268 12.93 4.47 -4.89
CA PRO A 268 13.23 3.16 -5.46
C PRO A 268 12.15 2.12 -5.14
N HIS A 269 11.54 1.58 -6.20
CA HIS A 269 10.55 0.51 -6.13
C HIS A 269 10.45 -0.16 -7.50
N LEU A 270 9.95 -1.40 -7.53
CA LEU A 270 9.49 -2.02 -8.76
C LEU A 270 8.07 -1.54 -9.06
N HIS A 271 7.86 -0.91 -10.22
CA HIS A 271 6.54 -0.78 -10.80
C HIS A 271 6.33 -1.90 -11.83
N ILE A 272 5.24 -2.64 -11.69
CA ILE A 272 4.82 -3.65 -12.67
C ILE A 272 3.32 -3.54 -12.92
N HIS A 273 2.92 -3.58 -14.19
CA HIS A 273 1.51 -3.68 -14.58
C HIS A 273 1.36 -4.52 -15.84
N ALA A 274 0.16 -5.01 -16.05
CA ALA A 274 -0.23 -5.72 -17.25
C ALA A 274 -1.40 -4.99 -17.90
N GLU A 275 -1.41 -4.88 -19.23
CA GLU A 275 -2.50 -4.27 -19.98
C GLU A 275 -2.79 -5.01 -21.29
N LYS A 276 -4.04 -4.88 -21.75
CA LYS A 276 -4.47 -5.31 -23.06
C LYS A 276 -5.34 -4.21 -23.66
N ASP A 277 -4.97 -3.74 -24.85
CA ASP A 277 -5.69 -2.69 -25.58
C ASP A 277 -5.91 -1.39 -24.75
N GLY A 278 -4.91 -1.01 -23.94
CA GLY A 278 -4.96 0.18 -23.08
C GLY A 278 -5.78 0.03 -21.80
N VAL A 279 -6.21 -1.21 -21.47
CA VAL A 279 -6.96 -1.53 -20.26
C VAL A 279 -6.15 -2.47 -19.38
N GLY A 280 -6.00 -2.10 -18.11
CA GLY A 280 -5.23 -2.87 -17.13
C GLY A 280 -5.84 -4.24 -16.87
N VAL A 281 -4.98 -5.25 -16.86
CA VAL A 281 -5.29 -6.65 -16.61
C VAL A 281 -4.81 -7.01 -15.20
N PRO A 282 -5.65 -7.61 -14.34
CA PRO A 282 -5.20 -8.04 -13.02
C PRO A 282 -4.08 -9.07 -13.12
N MET A 283 -3.10 -8.98 -12.23
CA MET A 283 -2.01 -9.94 -12.15
C MET A 283 -2.14 -10.79 -10.88
N ARG A 284 -1.79 -12.08 -10.99
CA ARG A 284 -1.60 -12.98 -9.86
C ARG A 284 -0.18 -13.49 -9.84
N PHE A 285 0.34 -13.63 -8.62
CA PHE A 285 1.64 -14.22 -8.36
C PHE A 285 1.47 -15.36 -7.36
N ASN A 286 1.85 -16.58 -7.75
CA ASN A 286 1.59 -17.79 -6.97
C ASN A 286 0.09 -17.93 -6.60
N GLY A 287 -0.79 -17.65 -7.55
CA GLY A 287 -2.24 -17.67 -7.38
C GLY A 287 -2.79 -16.56 -6.49
N ARG A 288 -2.00 -15.56 -6.07
CA ARG A 288 -2.46 -14.48 -5.19
C ARG A 288 -2.65 -13.19 -5.97
N PHE A 289 -3.84 -12.60 -5.86
CA PHE A 289 -4.06 -11.19 -6.23
C PHE A 289 -3.50 -10.32 -5.10
N LEU A 290 -2.49 -9.52 -5.43
CA LEU A 290 -1.77 -8.74 -4.43
C LEU A 290 -2.42 -7.37 -4.23
N VAL A 291 -2.70 -7.05 -2.96
CA VAL A 291 -3.18 -5.75 -2.53
C VAL A 291 -2.14 -5.02 -1.69
N ARG A 292 -2.33 -3.73 -1.46
CA ARG A 292 -1.54 -2.97 -0.50
C ARG A 292 -1.37 -3.75 0.82
N ASN A 293 -0.17 -3.70 1.39
CA ASN A 293 0.25 -4.43 2.59
C ASN A 293 0.41 -5.96 2.44
N SER A 294 0.19 -6.53 1.25
CA SER A 294 0.62 -7.90 0.96
C SER A 294 2.14 -8.04 1.07
N LEU A 295 2.57 -9.17 1.65
CA LEU A 295 3.96 -9.61 1.65
C LEU A 295 4.15 -10.77 0.66
N ILE A 296 5.33 -10.78 0.04
CA ILE A 296 5.86 -11.84 -0.82
C ILE A 296 7.26 -12.20 -0.32
N TRP A 297 7.59 -13.49 -0.31
CA TRP A 297 8.84 -14.06 0.21
C TRP A 297 9.39 -15.10 -0.76
#